data_AF-A0A3D1S7J8-F1
#
_entry.id   AF-A0A3D1S7J8-F1
#
_cell.length_a   1.000
_cell.length_b   1.000
_cell.length_c   1.000
_cell.angle_alpha   90.00
_cell.angle_beta   90.00
_cell.angle_gamma   90.00
#
_symmetry.space_group_name_H-M   'P 1'
#
loop_
_entity.id
_entity.type
_entity.pdbx_description
1 polymer ?
#
loop_
_entity_poly.entity_id
_entity_poly.type
_entity_poly.pdbx_seq_one_letter_code
_entity_poly.pdbx_strand_id
1 'polypeptide(L)'
;VDVVDHSKSVYSKRLTDKIAASQYFILHDTPPDYNAAMLNMENDETDMILEIPASFDVDLVKRRESGVGVAVNSVNGTQGLLGSNYVMQIVNDFSSELRGELTQTLPPQTRVSFMRLKKMNIVPQYKYNP
;
A
#
# COMPACT_ATOMS: atom_id res chain seq x y z
N VAL A 1 -4.36 -15.79 6.21
CA VAL A 1 -3.96 -14.41 6.57
C VAL A 1 -5.17 -13.69 7.05
N ASP A 2 -5.04 -12.96 8.15
CA ASP A 2 -6.06 -12.04 8.63
C ASP A 2 -5.67 -10.62 8.28
N VAL A 3 -6.65 -9.80 7.90
CA VAL A 3 -6.43 -8.39 7.55
C VAL A 3 -7.18 -7.49 8.51
N VAL A 4 -6.43 -6.73 9.31
CA VAL A 4 -6.95 -5.71 10.22
C VAL A 4 -6.95 -4.37 9.51
N ASP A 5 -8.14 -3.88 9.13
CA ASP A 5 -8.31 -2.61 8.44
C ASP A 5 -8.73 -1.47 9.38
N HIS A 6 -7.76 -0.66 9.82
CA HIS A 6 -8.03 0.53 10.62
C HIS A 6 -8.41 1.76 9.77
N SER A 7 -8.14 1.76 8.46
CA SER A 7 -8.49 2.83 7.54
C SER A 7 -9.99 2.83 7.22
N LYS A 8 -10.58 1.63 7.11
CA LYS A 8 -12.00 1.40 6.79
C LYS A 8 -12.47 2.18 5.57
N SER A 9 -11.58 2.33 4.61
CA SER A 9 -11.79 3.15 3.44
C SER A 9 -12.05 2.32 2.20
N VAL A 10 -12.40 3.00 1.11
CA VAL A 10 -12.55 2.35 -0.20
C VAL A 10 -11.21 1.80 -0.69
N TYR A 11 -10.08 2.49 -0.44
CA TYR A 11 -8.78 2.02 -0.91
C TYR A 11 -8.24 0.87 -0.06
N SER A 12 -8.41 0.89 1.26
CA SER A 12 -8.00 -0.22 2.11
C SER A 12 -8.80 -1.48 1.78
N LYS A 13 -10.12 -1.35 1.58
CA LYS A 13 -10.96 -2.45 1.11
C LYS A 13 -10.50 -3.01 -0.24
N ARG A 14 -10.20 -2.15 -1.22
CA ARG A 14 -9.66 -2.59 -2.52
C ARG A 14 -8.31 -3.32 -2.37
N LEU A 15 -7.44 -2.89 -1.47
CA LEU A 15 -6.19 -3.58 -1.18
C LEU A 15 -6.46 -4.97 -0.57
N THR A 16 -7.36 -5.06 0.41
CA THR A 16 -7.80 -6.33 1.00
C THR A 16 -8.36 -7.28 -0.06
N ASP A 17 -9.22 -6.79 -0.95
CA ASP A 17 -9.77 -7.58 -2.07
C ASP A 17 -8.65 -8.07 -3.01
N LYS A 18 -7.64 -7.23 -3.28
CA LYS A 18 -6.48 -7.60 -4.11
C LYS A 18 -5.62 -8.69 -3.46
N ILE A 19 -5.48 -8.65 -2.13
CA ILE A 19 -4.79 -9.70 -1.37
C ILE A 19 -5.59 -11.00 -1.41
N ALA A 20 -6.90 -10.93 -1.18
CA ALA A 20 -7.79 -12.08 -1.23
C ALA A 20 -7.83 -12.76 -2.61
N ALA A 21 -7.69 -11.97 -3.68
CA ALA A 21 -7.61 -12.47 -5.05
C ALA A 21 -6.21 -12.95 -5.47
N SER A 22 -5.17 -12.70 -4.65
CA SER A 22 -3.81 -13.11 -4.95
C SER A 22 -3.62 -14.63 -4.83
N GLN A 23 -2.61 -15.17 -5.52
CA GLN A 23 -2.21 -16.58 -5.37
C GLN A 23 -1.24 -16.79 -4.19
N TYR A 24 -0.86 -15.71 -3.50
CA TYR A 24 0.15 -15.75 -2.43
C TYR A 24 -0.49 -15.97 -1.06
N PHE A 25 -1.75 -15.62 -0.90
CA PHE A 25 -2.45 -15.62 0.38
C PHE A 25 -3.83 -16.24 0.25
N ILE A 26 -4.23 -16.95 1.30
CA ILE A 26 -5.63 -17.31 1.54
C ILE A 26 -6.12 -16.37 2.64
N LEU A 27 -7.04 -15.47 2.30
CA LEU A 27 -7.70 -14.62 3.29
C LEU A 27 -8.56 -15.50 4.19
N HIS A 28 -8.27 -15.49 5.48
CA HIS A 28 -9.02 -16.21 6.50
C HIS A 28 -10.18 -15.33 6.98
N ASP A 29 -9.89 -14.17 7.59
CA ASP A 29 -10.92 -13.21 8.01
C ASP A 29 -10.41 -11.74 7.95
N THR A 30 -11.33 -10.81 8.20
CA THR A 30 -11.06 -9.38 8.43
C THR A 30 -11.45 -8.98 9.86
N PRO A 31 -10.66 -9.39 10.88
CA PRO A 31 -10.96 -9.10 12.26
C PRO A 31 -11.01 -7.58 12.55
N PRO A 32 -11.81 -7.15 13.55
CA PRO A 32 -12.05 -5.73 13.82
C PRO A 32 -10.82 -5.00 14.40
N ASP A 33 -9.90 -5.73 15.02
CA ASP A 33 -8.68 -5.20 15.62
C ASP A 33 -7.57 -6.27 15.70
N TYR A 34 -6.38 -5.82 16.09
CA TYR A 34 -5.19 -6.66 16.20
C TYR A 34 -5.33 -7.79 17.25
N ASN A 35 -6.05 -7.55 18.35
CA ASN A 35 -6.19 -8.57 19.39
C ASN A 35 -7.08 -9.73 18.93
N ALA A 36 -8.14 -9.45 18.18
CA ALA A 36 -8.95 -10.48 17.53
C ALA A 36 -8.12 -11.29 16.52
N ALA A 37 -7.28 -10.62 15.71
CA ALA A 37 -6.39 -11.31 14.77
C ALA A 37 -5.34 -12.19 15.49
N MET A 38 -4.82 -11.71 16.62
CA MET A 38 -3.90 -12.49 17.47
C MET A 38 -4.58 -13.72 18.05
N LEU A 39 -5.83 -13.63 18.47
CA LEU A 39 -6.57 -14.79 18.97
C LEU A 39 -6.73 -15.87 17.89
N ASN A 40 -7.04 -15.47 16.66
CA ASN A 40 -7.11 -16.39 15.52
C ASN A 40 -5.73 -17.03 15.25
N MET A 41 -4.65 -16.26 15.36
CA MET A 41 -3.28 -16.77 15.23
C MET A 41 -2.92 -17.76 16.35
N GLU A 42 -3.31 -17.48 17.60
CA GLU A 42 -3.10 -18.37 18.76
C GLU A 42 -3.91 -19.67 18.65
N ASN A 43 -5.05 -19.64 17.96
CA ASN A 43 -5.89 -20.81 17.69
C ASN A 43 -5.48 -21.58 16.41
N ASP A 44 -4.32 -21.26 15.81
CA ASP A 44 -3.84 -21.84 14.56
C ASP A 44 -4.78 -21.62 13.34
N GLU A 45 -5.63 -20.59 13.37
CA GLU A 45 -6.55 -20.25 12.28
C GLU A 45 -5.89 -19.38 11.20
N THR A 46 -4.87 -18.61 11.56
CA THR A 46 -4.09 -17.80 10.62
C THR A 46 -2.60 -17.78 10.95
N ASP A 47 -1.76 -17.93 9.93
CA ASP A 47 -0.29 -17.85 10.08
C ASP A 47 0.25 -16.42 9.98
N MET A 48 -0.60 -15.46 9.62
CA MET A 48 -0.18 -14.09 9.30
C MET A 48 -1.26 -13.07 9.62
N ILE A 49 -0.82 -11.93 10.17
CA ILE A 49 -1.64 -10.75 10.41
C ILE A 49 -1.11 -9.62 9.56
N LEU A 50 -2.00 -9.02 8.79
CA LEU A 50 -1.76 -7.83 8.00
C LEU A 50 -2.49 -6.66 8.63
N GLU A 51 -1.78 -5.60 8.99
CA GLU A 51 -2.40 -4.40 9.58
C GLU A 51 -2.30 -3.22 8.61
N ILE A 52 -3.48 -2.67 8.27
CA ILE A 52 -3.62 -1.46 7.47
C ILE A 52 -3.91 -0.29 8.42
N PRO A 53 -3.00 0.70 8.53
CA PRO A 53 -3.13 1.79 9.49
C PRO A 53 -4.24 2.77 9.08
N ALA A 54 -4.80 3.48 10.05
CA ALA A 54 -5.84 4.49 9.82
C ALA A 54 -5.41 5.63 8.87
N SER A 55 -4.11 5.88 8.72
CA SER A 55 -3.56 6.90 7.82
C SER A 55 -3.42 6.45 6.36
N PHE A 56 -3.72 5.18 6.05
CA PHE A 56 -3.45 4.54 4.76
C PHE A 56 -3.91 5.38 3.56
N ASP A 57 -5.17 5.82 3.53
CA ASP A 57 -5.73 6.64 2.46
C ASP A 57 -5.01 7.97 2.27
N VAL A 58 -4.70 8.60 3.40
CA VAL A 58 -4.06 9.91 3.42
C VAL A 58 -2.64 9.78 2.88
N ASP A 59 -1.93 8.73 3.28
CA ASP A 59 -0.56 8.46 2.86
C ASP A 59 -0.52 8.10 1.37
N LEU A 60 -1.48 7.30 0.91
CA LEU A 60 -1.65 6.89 -0.48
C LEU A 60 -1.91 8.09 -1.42
N VAL A 61 -2.79 9.01 -1.01
CA VAL A 61 -3.18 10.18 -1.82
C VAL A 61 -2.16 11.32 -1.72
N LYS A 62 -1.72 11.67 -0.50
CA LYS A 62 -0.90 12.87 -0.27
C LYS A 62 0.57 12.64 -0.53
N ARG A 63 1.13 11.51 -0.10
CA ARG A 63 2.58 11.31 -0.17
C ARG A 63 3.04 10.84 -1.54
N ARG A 64 2.16 10.21 -2.35
CA ARG A 64 2.51 9.62 -3.67
C ARG A 64 3.76 8.73 -3.64
N GLU A 65 4.21 8.35 -2.44
CA GLU A 65 5.47 7.66 -2.18
C GLU A 65 5.17 6.18 -1.90
N SER A 66 6.12 5.32 -2.25
CA SER A 66 6.03 3.85 -2.18
C SER A 66 5.99 3.30 -0.75
N GLY A 67 5.87 4.15 0.27
CA GLY A 67 5.83 3.79 1.67
C GLY A 67 4.40 3.79 2.19
N VAL A 68 3.56 2.90 1.65
CA VAL A 68 2.27 2.61 2.29
C VAL A 68 2.60 1.78 3.53
N GLY A 69 2.33 2.33 4.72
CA GLY A 69 2.57 1.62 5.97
C GLY A 69 1.65 0.41 6.02
N VAL A 70 2.20 -0.79 5.92
CA VAL A 70 1.48 -2.04 6.14
C VAL A 70 2.38 -2.88 7.02
N ALA A 71 1.88 -3.26 8.19
CA ALA A 71 2.63 -4.12 9.10
C ALA A 71 2.24 -5.58 8.84
N VAL A 72 3.25 -6.45 8.82
CA VAL A 72 3.07 -7.89 8.60
C VAL A 72 3.68 -8.63 9.76
N ASN A 73 2.86 -9.38 10.48
CA ASN A 73 3.30 -10.28 11.55
C ASN A 73 3.00 -11.72 11.15
N SER A 74 3.88 -12.65 11.55
CA SER A 74 3.81 -14.06 11.16
C SER A 74 4.25 -14.96 12.31
N VAL A 75 3.69 -16.18 12.37
CA VAL A 75 4.02 -17.18 13.40
C VAL A 75 5.49 -17.64 13.34
N ASN A 76 6.09 -17.65 12.15
CA ASN A 76 7.53 -17.91 11.98
C ASN A 76 8.24 -16.90 11.05
N GLY A 77 9.55 -16.80 11.19
CA GLY A 77 10.37 -15.79 10.52
C GLY A 77 10.48 -15.96 8.99
N THR A 78 10.42 -17.19 8.48
CA THR A 78 10.51 -17.44 7.03
C THR A 78 9.21 -17.07 6.32
N GLN A 79 8.06 -17.48 6.87
CA GLN A 79 6.74 -17.02 6.40
C GLN A 79 6.60 -15.51 6.53
N GLY A 80 7.14 -14.92 7.60
CA GLY A 80 7.13 -13.46 7.79
C GLY A 80 7.90 -12.74 6.69
N LEU A 81 9.11 -13.21 6.35
CA LEU A 81 9.92 -12.61 5.29
C LEU A 81 9.27 -12.76 3.91
N LEU A 82 8.83 -13.97 3.55
CA LEU A 82 8.20 -14.23 2.25
C LEU A 82 6.88 -13.47 2.10
N GLY A 83 6.02 -13.54 3.13
CA GLY A 83 4.75 -12.82 3.14
C GLY A 83 4.93 -11.31 3.06
N SER A 84 5.90 -10.75 3.80
CA SER A 84 6.20 -9.31 3.69
C SER A 84 6.62 -8.92 2.28
N ASN A 85 7.44 -9.72 1.60
CA ASN A 85 7.83 -9.45 0.21
C ASN A 85 6.63 -9.49 -0.75
N TYR A 86 5.74 -10.48 -0.62
CA TYR A 86 4.56 -10.57 -1.45
C TYR A 86 3.54 -9.45 -1.17
N VAL A 87 3.33 -9.10 0.10
CA VAL A 87 2.52 -7.93 0.49
C VAL A 87 3.07 -6.67 -0.15
N MET A 88 4.38 -6.44 -0.06
CA MET A 88 5.02 -5.27 -0.67
C MET A 88 4.85 -5.25 -2.19
N GLN A 89 4.91 -6.41 -2.86
CA GLN A 89 4.63 -6.49 -4.29
C GLN A 89 3.18 -6.10 -4.61
N ILE A 90 2.21 -6.66 -3.90
CA ILE A 90 0.78 -6.36 -4.07
C ILE A 90 0.49 -4.87 -3.84
N VAL A 91 1.07 -4.29 -2.78
CA VAL A 91 0.93 -2.87 -2.43
C VAL A 91 1.53 -1.95 -3.51
N ASN A 92 2.70 -2.31 -4.06
CA ASN A 92 3.32 -1.56 -5.14
C ASN A 92 2.48 -1.61 -6.43
N ASP A 93 1.98 -2.79 -6.79
CA ASP A 93 1.10 -2.96 -7.95
C ASP A 93 -0.19 -2.15 -7.77
N PHE A 94 -0.79 -2.20 -6.58
CA PHE A 94 -1.97 -1.39 -6.23
C PHE A 94 -1.70 0.12 -6.33
N SER A 95 -0.57 0.59 -5.81
CA SER A 95 -0.18 2.01 -5.92
C SER A 95 0.01 2.44 -7.38
N SER A 96 0.56 1.56 -8.22
CA SER A 96 0.73 1.81 -9.66
C SER A 96 -0.61 1.92 -10.39
N GLU A 97 -1.55 1.00 -10.12
CA GLU A 97 -2.90 1.01 -10.68
C GLU A 97 -3.65 2.31 -10.36
N LEU A 98 -3.63 2.73 -9.09
CA LEU A 98 -4.29 3.97 -8.66
C LEU A 98 -3.71 5.23 -9.35
N ARG A 99 -2.39 5.27 -9.57
CA ARG A 99 -1.77 6.36 -10.35
C ARG A 99 -2.23 6.35 -11.81
N GLY A 100 -2.41 5.16 -12.38
CA GLY A 100 -2.98 4.97 -13.72
C GLY A 100 -4.40 5.54 -13.83
N GLU A 101 -5.27 5.17 -12.90
CA GLU A 101 -6.66 5.65 -12.83
C GLU A 101 -6.74 7.18 -12.69
N LEU A 102 -5.92 7.77 -11.81
CA LEU A 102 -5.89 9.22 -11.61
C LEU A 102 -5.40 9.96 -12.86
N THR A 103 -4.48 9.36 -13.62
CA THR A 103 -4.01 9.93 -14.89
C THR A 103 -5.07 9.81 -16.00
N GLN A 104 -6.02 8.87 -15.89
CA GLN A 104 -7.09 8.64 -16.85
C GLN A 104 -8.34 9.51 -16.62
N THR A 105 -8.62 9.88 -15.37
CA THR A 105 -9.76 10.71 -15.00
C THR A 105 -9.51 12.22 -15.13
N LEU A 106 -8.26 12.65 -15.32
CA LEU A 106 -7.91 14.05 -15.56
C LEU A 106 -8.12 14.46 -17.02
N PRO A 107 -8.75 15.63 -17.30
CA PRO A 107 -8.91 16.13 -18.66
C PRO A 107 -7.54 16.35 -19.35
N PRO A 108 -7.46 16.26 -20.69
CA PRO A 108 -6.20 16.30 -21.45
C PRO A 108 -5.31 17.51 -21.14
N GLN A 109 -5.92 18.63 -20.76
CA GLN A 109 -5.22 19.88 -20.43
C GLN A 109 -4.39 19.76 -19.14
N THR A 110 -4.82 18.95 -18.17
CA THR A 110 -4.10 18.71 -16.92
C THR A 110 -3.04 17.62 -17.07
N ARG A 111 -3.23 16.65 -17.98
CA ARG A 111 -2.25 15.59 -18.31
C ARG A 111 -0.91 16.17 -18.78
N VAL A 112 -0.92 17.25 -19.58
CA VAL A 112 0.31 17.91 -20.07
C VAL A 112 1.11 18.54 -18.94
N SER A 113 0.46 19.09 -17.90
CA SER A 113 1.14 19.67 -16.72
C SER A 113 1.81 18.60 -15.86
N PHE A 114 1.18 17.42 -15.68
CA PHE A 114 1.79 16.30 -14.95
C PHE A 114 2.98 15.68 -15.71
N MET A 115 2.96 15.68 -17.05
CA MET A 115 4.10 15.23 -17.86
C MET A 115 5.23 16.27 -17.92
N ARG A 116 4.92 17.58 -17.88
CA ARG A 116 5.90 18.67 -17.86
C ARG A 116 6.66 18.80 -16.53
N LEU A 117 6.06 18.43 -15.39
CA LEU A 117 6.76 18.43 -14.09
C LEU A 117 7.92 17.43 -14.03
N LYS A 118 8.00 16.46 -14.96
CA LYS A 118 9.17 15.58 -15.11
C LYS A 118 10.37 16.26 -15.80
N LYS A 119 10.22 17.48 -16.32
CA LYS A 119 11.33 18.34 -16.74
C LYS A 119 11.52 19.47 -15.72
N MET A 120 12.10 19.13 -14.58
CA MET A 120 12.71 20.12 -13.71
C MET A 120 13.95 20.65 -14.45
N ASN A 121 13.89 21.87 -14.98
CA ASN A 121 15.08 22.54 -15.51
C ASN A 121 16.00 22.83 -14.32
N ILE A 122 17.13 22.11 -14.24
CA ILE A 122 18.26 22.52 -13.42
C ILE A 122 18.87 23.72 -14.15
N VAL A 123 18.66 24.92 -13.62
CA VAL A 123 19.42 26.11 -14.03
C VAL A 123 20.65 26.17 -13.12
N PRO A 124 21.85 25.81 -13.60
CA PRO A 124 23.06 26.02 -12.82
C PRO A 124 23.28 27.53 -12.62
N GLN A 125 23.14 28.01 -11.39
CA GLN A 125 23.61 29.34 -11.02
C GLN A 125 25.08 29.28 -10.65
N TYR A 126 25.94 29.85 -11.50
CA TYR A 126 27.30 30.20 -11.11
C TYR A 126 27.30 31.62 -10.56
N LYS A 127 27.48 31.76 -9.24
CA LYS A 127 27.77 33.06 -8.62
C LYS A 127 29.27 33.34 -8.76
N TYR A 128 29.67 33.96 -9.86
CA TYR A 128 30.92 34.70 -9.92
C TYR A 128 30.59 36.16 -9.64
N ASN A 129 31.06 36.70 -8.51
CA ASN A 129 30.95 38.11 -8.18
C ASN A 129 32.36 38.71 -8.27
N PRO A 130 32.64 39.61 -9.24
CA PRO A 130 33.92 40.31 -9.32
C PRO A 130 34.17 41.23 -8.11
#